data_AF-A0A3D2A9N2-F1
#
_entry.id   AF-A0A3D2A9N2-F1
#
_cell.length_a   1.000
_cell.length_b   1.000
_cell.length_c   1.000
_cell.angle_alpha   90.00
_cell.angle_beta   90.00
_cell.angle_gamma   90.00
#
_symmetry.space_group_name_H-M   'P 1'
#
loop_
_entity.id
_entity.type
_entity.pdbx_description
1 polymer ?
#
loop_
_entity_poly.entity_id
_entity_poly.type
_entity_poly.pdbx_seq_one_letter_code
_entity_poly.pdbx_strand_id
1 'polypeptide(L)'
;MLEILIKWLVPAILGSGATYLAALHKKSEALKSGLQCLLRAEIIRSYDKYTEKNLIPIYAKEALEKEYKAYNKLGGNDVATNLYRQMLMLPVKYGKENEYVQNCT
;
A
#
# COMPACT_ATOMS: atom_id res chain seq x y z
N MET A 1 41.74 -26.93 21.13
CA MET A 1 41.46 -25.54 20.71
C MET A 1 40.34 -25.44 19.66
N LEU A 2 40.33 -26.25 18.59
CA LEU A 2 39.30 -26.19 17.53
C LEU A 2 37.86 -26.44 18.01
N GLU A 3 37.64 -27.41 18.89
CA GLU A 3 36.31 -27.79 19.45
C GLU A 3 35.59 -26.61 20.13
N ILE A 4 36.33 -25.80 20.90
CA ILE A 4 35.80 -24.64 21.60
C ILE A 4 35.37 -23.56 20.60
N LEU A 5 36.14 -23.40 19.52
CA LEU A 5 35.87 -22.41 18.49
C LEU A 5 34.58 -22.75 17.72
N ILE A 6 34.38 -24.02 17.35
CA ILE A 6 33.14 -24.50 16.68
C ILE A 6 31.92 -24.32 17.60
N LYS A 7 32.05 -24.64 18.89
CA LYS A 7 30.96 -24.51 19.87
C LYS A 7 30.49 -23.07 20.07
N TRP A 8 31.38 -22.08 19.94
CA TRP A 8 31.04 -20.66 20.00
C TRP A 8 30.61 -20.08 18.65
N LEU A 9 31.07 -20.67 17.55
CA LEU A 9 30.74 -20.23 16.20
C LEU A 9 29.24 -20.45 15.87
N VAL A 10 28.68 -21.60 16.27
CA VAL A 10 27.28 -21.95 15.96
C VAL A 10 26.27 -20.99 16.62
N PRO A 11 26.34 -20.68 17.93
CA PRO A 11 25.48 -19.68 18.55
C PRO A 11 25.72 -18.27 18.00
N ALA A 12 26.96 -17.91 17.67
CA ALA A 12 27.29 -16.59 17.14
C ALA A 12 26.66 -16.36 15.75
N ILE A 13 26.70 -17.36 14.87
CA ILE A 13 26.06 -17.30 13.55
C ILE A 13 24.54 -17.28 13.67
N LEU A 14 23.95 -18.13 14.53
CA LEU A 14 22.50 -18.15 14.74
C LEU A 14 21.97 -16.84 15.37
N GLY A 15 22.69 -16.31 16.37
CA GLY A 15 22.33 -15.05 17.03
C GLY A 15 22.44 -13.84 16.09
N SER A 16 23.52 -13.75 15.31
CA SER A 16 23.68 -12.70 14.30
C SER A 16 22.63 -12.80 13.19
N GLY A 17 22.28 -14.01 12.74
CA GLY A 17 21.19 -14.22 11.78
C GLY A 17 19.81 -13.78 12.30
N ALA A 18 19.47 -14.13 13.54
CA ALA A 18 18.20 -13.75 14.17
C ALA A 18 18.05 -12.23 14.35
N THR A 19 19.13 -11.56 14.77
CA THR A 19 19.13 -10.09 14.92
C THR A 19 19.00 -9.37 13.56
N TYR A 20 19.64 -9.88 12.51
CA TYR A 20 19.48 -9.36 11.15
C TYR A 20 18.05 -9.51 10.62
N LEU A 21 17.42 -10.68 10.83
CA LEU A 21 16.03 -10.93 10.47
C LEU A 21 15.06 -10.00 11.22
N ALA A 22 15.28 -9.78 12.52
CA ALA A 22 14.48 -8.87 13.32
C ALA A 22 14.61 -7.41 12.84
N ALA A 23 15.82 -6.99 12.46
CA ALA A 23 16.05 -5.67 11.89
C ALA A 23 15.36 -5.49 10.53
N LEU A 24 15.34 -6.54 9.69
CA LEU A 24 14.65 -6.52 8.40
C LEU A 24 13.12 -6.42 8.58
N HIS A 25 12.56 -7.14 9.56
CA HIS A 25 11.15 -7.03 9.91
C HIS A 25 10.76 -5.61 10.32
N LYS A 26 11.54 -4.96 11.20
CA LYS A 26 11.27 -3.58 11.63
C LYS A 26 11.25 -2.59 10.46
N LYS A 27 12.16 -2.75 9.49
CA LYS A 27 12.17 -1.92 8.28
C LYS A 27 10.93 -2.16 7.42
N SER A 28 10.52 -3.42 7.25
CA SER A 28 9.31 -3.76 6.50
C SER A 28 8.05 -3.15 7.13
N GLU A 29 7.93 -3.19 8.46
CA GLU A 29 6.78 -2.57 9.15
C GLU A 29 6.73 -1.06 8.96
N ALA A 30 7.86 -0.36 9.06
CA ALA A 30 7.92 1.07 8.79
C ALA A 30 7.53 1.41 7.33
N LEU A 31 7.97 0.59 6.36
CA LEU A 31 7.59 0.74 4.95
C LEU A 31 6.09 0.48 4.72
N LYS A 32 5.53 -0.57 5.33
CA LYS A 32 4.09 -0.86 5.26
C LYS A 32 3.26 0.31 5.79
N SER A 33 3.64 0.85 6.95
CA SER A 33 2.97 2.01 7.55
C SER A 33 3.09 3.26 6.68
N GLY A 34 4.27 3.54 6.12
CA GLY A 34 4.47 4.65 5.20
C GLY A 34 3.61 4.52 3.93
N LEU A 35 3.59 3.33 3.32
CA LEU A 35 2.81 3.06 2.12
C LEU A 35 1.30 3.12 2.41
N GLN A 36 0.87 2.66 3.58
CA GLN A 36 -0.51 2.79 4.05
C GLN A 36 -0.91 4.26 4.18
N CYS A 37 -0.07 5.12 4.75
CA CYS A 37 -0.32 6.57 4.83
C CYS A 37 -0.40 7.22 3.44
N LEU A 38 0.49 6.83 2.52
CA LEU A 38 0.50 7.37 1.15
C LEU A 38 -0.77 6.99 0.39
N LEU A 39 -1.14 5.71 0.39
CA LEU A 39 -2.36 5.22 -0.26
C LEU A 39 -3.62 5.85 0.35
N ARG A 40 -3.64 6.04 1.68
CA ARG A 40 -4.73 6.76 2.35
C ARG A 40 -4.88 8.18 1.82
N ALA A 41 -3.76 8.92 1.71
CA ALA A 41 -3.78 10.29 1.21
C ALA A 41 -4.27 10.37 -0.24
N GLU A 42 -3.86 9.43 -1.10
CA GLU A 42 -4.31 9.39 -2.49
C GLU A 42 -5.80 9.05 -2.62
N ILE A 43 -6.33 8.13 -1.79
CA ILE A 43 -7.77 7.84 -1.73
C ILE A 43 -8.57 9.09 -1.31
N ILE A 44 -8.11 9.84 -0.30
CA ILE A 44 -8.77 11.08 0.15
C ILE A 44 -8.74 12.13 -0.96
N ARG A 45 -7.58 12.34 -1.60
CA ARG A 45 -7.44 13.29 -2.71
C ARG A 45 -8.34 12.92 -3.90
N SER A 46 -8.44 11.63 -4.21
CA SER A 46 -9.35 11.14 -5.24
C SER A 46 -10.81 11.39 -4.84
N TYR A 47 -11.17 11.15 -3.57
CA TYR A 47 -12.49 11.45 -3.04
C TYR A 47 -12.87 12.91 -3.25
N ASP A 48 -12.03 13.85 -2.83
CA ASP A 48 -12.31 15.27 -2.94
C ASP A 48 -12.52 15.68 -4.41
N LYS A 49 -11.61 15.25 -5.30
CA LYS A 49 -11.63 15.58 -6.73
C LYS A 49 -12.89 15.08 -7.47
N TYR A 50 -13.38 13.89 -7.15
CA TYR A 50 -14.52 13.28 -7.84
C TYR A 50 -15.86 13.56 -7.16
N THR A 51 -15.86 13.83 -5.85
CA THR A 51 -17.06 14.23 -5.11
C THR A 51 -17.52 15.63 -5.51
N GLU A 52 -16.61 16.57 -5.74
CA GLU A 52 -16.94 17.90 -6.29
C GLU A 52 -17.71 17.83 -7.61
N LYS A 53 -17.41 16.83 -8.44
CA LYS A 53 -17.99 16.66 -9.77
C LYS A 53 -19.21 15.75 -9.78
N ASN A 54 -19.53 15.09 -8.64
CA ASN A 54 -20.56 14.05 -8.51
C ASN A 54 -20.50 12.94 -9.57
N LEU A 55 -19.35 12.75 -10.22
CA LEU A 55 -19.16 11.89 -11.38
C LEU A 55 -17.74 11.31 -11.36
N ILE A 56 -17.64 9.98 -11.45
CA ILE A 56 -16.36 9.27 -11.52
C ILE A 56 -16.18 8.62 -12.90
N PRO A 57 -15.06 8.84 -13.60
CA PRO A 57 -14.79 8.12 -14.85
C PRO A 57 -14.41 6.66 -14.58
N ILE A 58 -14.70 5.76 -15.53
CA ILE A 58 -14.49 4.31 -15.38
C ILE A 58 -13.04 3.94 -14.98
N TYR A 59 -12.05 4.57 -15.61
CA TYR A 59 -10.64 4.31 -15.33
C TYR A 59 -10.25 4.69 -13.90
N ALA A 60 -10.83 5.77 -13.35
CA ALA A 60 -10.53 6.22 -11.99
C ALA A 60 -11.12 5.25 -10.97
N LYS A 61 -12.27 4.64 -11.29
CA LYS A 61 -12.87 3.60 -10.46
C LYS A 61 -11.99 2.35 -10.38
N GLU A 62 -11.44 1.91 -11.50
CA GLU A 62 -10.53 0.76 -11.54
C GLU A 62 -9.19 1.04 -10.84
N ALA A 63 -8.63 2.24 -11.04
CA ALA A 63 -7.41 2.66 -10.36
C ALA A 63 -7.62 2.70 -8.83
N LEU A 64 -8.71 3.32 -8.39
CA LEU A 64 -9.10 3.41 -6.99
C LEU A 64 -9.33 2.02 -6.36
N GLU A 65 -9.93 1.08 -7.10
CA GLU A 65 -10.09 -0.31 -6.62
C GLU A 65 -8.74 -1.01 -6.40
N LYS A 66 -7.78 -0.83 -7.32
CA LYS A 66 -6.44 -1.39 -7.17
C LYS A 66 -5.70 -0.78 -5.98
N GLU A 67 -5.78 0.55 -5.82
CA GLU A 67 -5.21 1.28 -4.69
C GLU A 67 -5.81 0.83 -3.36
N TYR A 68 -7.15 0.77 -3.27
CA TYR A 68 -7.85 0.33 -2.07
C TYR A 68 -7.52 -1.13 -1.73
N LYS A 69 -7.41 -2.01 -2.72
CA LYS A 69 -7.02 -3.41 -2.49
C LYS A 69 -5.60 -3.52 -1.92
N ALA A 70 -4.67 -2.70 -2.41
CA ALA A 70 -3.32 -2.63 -1.86
C ALA A 70 -3.32 -2.08 -0.42
N TYR A 71 -4.08 -1.02 -0.17
CA TYR A 71 -4.26 -0.41 1.15
C TYR A 71 -4.84 -1.39 2.18
N ASN A 72 -5.92 -2.09 1.81
CA ASN A 72 -6.56 -3.09 2.67
C ASN A 72 -5.62 -4.28 2.96
N LYS A 73 -4.81 -4.69 1.98
CA LYS A 73 -3.81 -5.77 2.17
C LYS A 73 -2.70 -5.38 3.14
N LEU A 74 -2.42 -4.09 3.30
CA LEU A 74 -1.48 -3.57 4.30
C LEU A 74 -2.09 -3.48 5.72
N GLY A 75 -3.36 -3.88 5.90
CA GLY A 75 -4.07 -3.79 7.19
C GLY A 75 -4.80 -2.47 7.42
N GLY A 76 -4.99 -1.68 6.36
CA GLY A 76 -5.75 -0.42 6.44
C GLY A 76 -7.25 -0.64 6.58
N ASN A 77 -7.85 -0.20 7.68
CA ASN A 77 -9.28 -0.30 7.93
C ASN A 77 -9.77 0.92 8.73
N ASP A 78 -9.88 2.05 8.04
CA ASP A 78 -10.14 3.36 8.63
C ASP A 78 -10.94 4.23 7.62
N VAL A 79 -11.03 5.55 7.81
CA VAL A 79 -11.84 6.50 7.00
C VAL A 79 -11.73 6.27 5.49
N ALA A 80 -10.55 5.91 4.96
CA ALA A 80 -10.36 5.63 3.53
C ALA A 80 -11.30 4.53 2.99
N THR A 81 -11.65 3.52 3.79
CA THR A 81 -12.61 2.48 3.43
C THR A 81 -14.01 3.04 3.20
N ASN A 82 -14.43 3.98 4.05
CA ASN A 82 -15.73 4.62 3.92
C ASN A 82 -15.76 5.55 2.70
N LEU A 83 -14.68 6.30 2.45
CA LEU A 83 -14.55 7.16 1.28
C LEU A 83 -14.56 6.35 -0.03
N TYR A 84 -13.84 5.23 -0.04
CA TYR A 84 -13.86 4.29 -1.16
C TYR A 84 -15.28 3.80 -1.46
N ARG A 85 -16.03 3.36 -0.44
CA ARG A 85 -17.43 2.93 -0.61
C ARG A 85 -18.32 4.04 -1.16
N GLN A 86 -18.17 5.26 -0.66
CA GLN A 86 -18.92 6.41 -1.16
C GLN A 86 -18.59 6.70 -2.63
N MET A 87 -17.31 6.64 -3.03
CA MET A 87 -16.91 6.81 -4.43
C MET A 87 -17.49 5.74 -5.35
N LEU A 88 -17.64 4.50 -4.88
CA LEU A 88 -18.28 3.43 -5.67
C LEU A 88 -19.78 3.66 -5.93
N MET A 89 -20.44 4.46 -5.09
CA MET A 89 -21.86 4.82 -5.25
C MET A 89 -22.07 5.97 -6.25
N LEU A 90 -21.01 6.68 -6.64
CA LEU A 90 -21.10 7.77 -7.61
C LEU A 90 -21.46 7.23 -9.02
N PRO A 91 -22.25 7.98 -9.81
CA PRO A 91 -22.57 7.60 -11.17
C PRO A 91 -21.30 7.60 -12.04
N VAL A 92 -21.14 6.54 -12.83
CA VAL A 92 -19.97 6.34 -13.69
C VAL A 92 -20.15 7.09 -15.00
N LYS A 93 -19.16 7.91 -15.37
CA LYS A 93 -19.12 8.56 -16.68
C LYS A 93 -18.48 7.62 -17.71
N TYR A 94 -19.27 7.20 -18.69
CA TYR A 94 -18.79 6.49 -19.89
C TYR A 94 -18.29 7.53 -20.91
N GLY A 95 -16.99 7.86 -20.90
CA GLY A 95 -16.44 8.90 -21.77
C GLY A 95 -14.93 8.79 -21.99
N LYS A 96 -14.58 8.23 -23.16
CA LYS A 96 -13.28 8.17 -23.89
C LYS A 96 -12.01 7.82 -23.10
N GLU A 97 -11.62 6.57 -23.30
CA GLU A 97 -10.46 5.80 -22.84
C GLU A 97 -9.07 6.32 -23.29
N ASN A 98 -8.96 7.48 -23.94
CA ASN A 98 -7.83 7.75 -24.86
C ASN A 98 -6.94 8.97 -24.54
N GLU A 99 -6.86 9.44 -23.29
CA GLU A 99 -6.01 10.61 -22.94
C GLU A 99 -5.03 10.38 -21.76
N TYR A 100 -5.16 9.29 -20.99
CA TYR A 100 -4.36 9.12 -19.76
C TYR A 100 -3.25 8.06 -19.84
N VAL A 101 -3.27 7.17 -20.83
CA VAL A 101 -2.21 6.14 -21.00
C VAL A 101 -0.88 6.76 -21.46
N GLN A 102 -0.90 7.92 -22.13
CA GLN A 102 0.30 8.61 -22.60
C GLN A 102 1.08 9.36 -21.50
N ASN A 103 0.50 9.62 -20.33
CA ASN A 103 1.14 10.43 -19.28
C ASN A 103 1.79 9.58 -18.15
N CYS A 104 1.75 8.26 -18.26
CA CYS A 104 2.37 7.33 -17.30
C CYS A 104 3.49 6.46 -17.92
N THR A 105 3.96 6.79 -19.13
CA THR A 105 5.17 6.20 -19.73
C THR A 105 6.28 7.23 -19.71
#